data_AF-A0A2R6L6I7-F1
#
_entry.id   AF-A0A2R6L6I7-F1
#
_cell.length_a   1.000
_cell.length_b   1.000
_cell.length_c   1.000
_cell.angle_alpha   90.00
_cell.angle_beta   90.00
_cell.angle_gamma   90.00
#
_symmetry.space_group_name_H-M   'P 1'
#
loop_
_entity.id
_entity.type
_entity.pdbx_description
1 polymer ?
#
loop_
_entity_poly.entity_id
_entity_poly.type
_entity_poly.pdbx_seq_one_letter_code
_entity_poly.pdbx_strand_id
1 'polypeptide(L)'
;MWKAVSAEVKADMAAYATEIGKANHDVLRAVVCWYLDGGLLGLLTDKLEVAVPDAEKLADELDSGDDRGLTAEEKKRRWLAKELTPGAFPRDVFGEKLEAMPWRGGDTEHMRETHFQPVLNRIDYTEHPSNPDLFVPEEQAREYAEEQGIDPDAPAFERKPYDDLTDDERAHGLRVELACRAARRDGKRALRADTVRGEVFDGTPGTRKMKDLMDRAAKAEGYETDAKGGAKRLRCDLEAVADGDVLADAGLTADTDPGEAGEADATPGVEAGETRENDPETGAKEEMDRLMAATPAMSDRGDGE
;
A
#
# COMPACT_ATOMS: atom_id res chain seq x y z
N MET A 1 -26.72 -51.11 15.08
CA MET A 1 -26.55 -50.82 16.53
C MET A 1 -27.52 -49.69 16.88
N TRP A 2 -28.60 -49.98 17.59
CA TRP A 2 -29.59 -48.97 17.97
C TRP A 2 -29.03 -48.16 19.14
N LYS A 3 -28.68 -46.88 18.93
CA LYS A 3 -28.30 -46.00 20.03
C LYS A 3 -29.56 -45.60 20.79
N ALA A 4 -29.62 -45.92 22.08
CA ALA A 4 -30.70 -45.48 22.94
C ALA A 4 -30.60 -43.96 23.16
N VAL A 5 -31.74 -43.26 23.04
CA VAL A 5 -31.84 -41.84 23.43
C VAL A 5 -31.63 -41.74 24.95
N SER A 6 -30.86 -40.74 25.40
CA SER A 6 -30.58 -40.51 26.82
C SER A 6 -31.87 -40.31 27.62
N ALA A 7 -31.85 -40.71 28.90
CA ALA A 7 -33.02 -40.62 29.77
C ALA A 7 -33.45 -39.16 30.01
N GLU A 8 -32.49 -38.24 30.05
CA GLU A 8 -32.70 -36.80 30.20
C GLU A 8 -33.48 -36.20 29.02
N VAL A 9 -33.05 -36.47 27.79
CA VAL A 9 -33.75 -36.00 26.57
C VAL A 9 -35.17 -36.57 26.51
N LYS A 10 -35.39 -37.81 26.95
CA LYS A 10 -36.74 -38.38 27.04
C LYS A 10 -37.62 -37.67 28.07
N ALA A 11 -37.05 -37.26 29.20
CA ALA A 11 -37.76 -36.53 30.24
C ALA A 11 -38.13 -35.12 29.76
N ASP A 12 -37.20 -34.41 29.13
CA ASP A 12 -37.43 -33.07 28.57
C ASP A 12 -38.49 -33.09 27.46
N MET A 13 -38.42 -34.06 26.56
CA MET A 13 -39.42 -34.23 25.52
C MET A 13 -40.81 -34.56 26.08
N ALA A 14 -40.89 -35.37 27.15
CA ALA A 14 -42.16 -35.69 27.79
C ALA A 14 -42.75 -34.50 28.54
N ALA A 15 -41.90 -33.69 29.19
CA ALA A 15 -42.31 -32.45 29.83
C ALA A 15 -42.87 -31.45 28.79
N TYR A 16 -42.13 -31.22 27.70
CA TYR A 16 -42.57 -30.34 26.61
C TYR A 16 -43.85 -30.85 25.92
N ALA A 17 -43.96 -32.16 25.67
CA ALA A 17 -45.17 -32.77 25.10
C ALA A 17 -46.40 -32.57 25.99
N THR A 18 -46.23 -32.67 27.31
CA THR A 18 -47.28 -32.42 28.30
C THR A 18 -47.69 -30.95 28.31
N GLU A 19 -46.73 -30.04 28.26
CA GLU A 19 -46.96 -28.59 28.21
C GLU A 19 -47.80 -28.17 27.00
N ILE A 20 -47.49 -28.70 25.83
CA ILE A 20 -48.19 -28.36 24.58
C ILE A 20 -49.41 -29.27 24.29
N GLY A 21 -49.72 -30.22 25.17
CA GLY A 21 -50.84 -31.15 25.04
C GLY A 21 -50.76 -32.12 23.85
N LYS A 22 -49.55 -32.53 23.45
CA LYS A 22 -49.31 -33.46 22.33
C LYS A 22 -48.68 -34.77 22.80
N ALA A 23 -48.73 -35.80 21.95
CA ALA A 23 -48.06 -37.06 22.24
C ALA A 23 -46.54 -36.96 21.99
N ASN A 24 -45.72 -37.68 22.77
CA ASN A 24 -44.26 -37.63 22.67
C ASN A 24 -43.72 -37.98 21.26
N HIS A 25 -44.41 -38.86 20.53
CA HIS A 25 -44.01 -39.24 19.18
C HIS A 25 -44.23 -38.12 18.15
N ASP A 26 -45.25 -37.27 18.35
CA ASP A 26 -45.50 -36.11 17.49
C ASP A 26 -44.43 -35.03 17.69
N VAL A 27 -43.98 -34.84 18.93
CA VAL A 27 -42.87 -33.95 19.26
C VAL A 27 -41.57 -34.45 18.64
N LEU A 28 -41.26 -35.75 18.75
CA LEU A 28 -40.08 -36.33 18.12
C LEU A 28 -40.12 -36.14 16.60
N ARG A 29 -41.26 -36.41 15.97
CA ARG A 29 -41.44 -36.23 14.53
C ARG A 29 -41.21 -34.78 14.11
N ALA A 30 -41.75 -33.81 14.85
CA ALA A 30 -41.58 -32.40 14.56
C ALA A 30 -40.10 -31.95 14.69
N VAL A 31 -39.39 -32.40 15.73
CA VAL A 31 -37.97 -32.08 15.93
C VAL A 31 -37.10 -32.71 14.83
N VAL A 32 -37.38 -33.95 14.43
CA VAL A 32 -36.67 -34.62 13.34
C VAL A 32 -36.94 -33.93 12.01
N CYS A 33 -38.19 -33.59 11.69
CA CYS A 33 -38.52 -32.82 10.49
C CYS A 33 -37.81 -31.45 10.51
N TRP A 34 -37.86 -30.72 11.63
CA TRP A 34 -37.16 -29.46 11.78
C TRP A 34 -35.65 -29.59 11.54
N TYR A 35 -34.99 -30.60 12.10
CA TYR A 35 -33.56 -30.85 11.85
C TYR A 35 -33.24 -31.28 10.41
N LEU A 36 -34.11 -32.08 9.79
CA LEU A 36 -33.93 -32.53 8.41
C LEU A 36 -34.16 -31.40 7.40
N ASP A 37 -35.06 -30.46 7.72
CA ASP A 37 -35.34 -29.27 6.91
C ASP A 37 -34.33 -28.14 7.16
N GLY A 38 -33.16 -28.44 7.74
CA GLY A 38 -32.07 -27.49 8.01
C GLY A 38 -32.22 -26.68 9.31
N GLY A 39 -33.32 -26.86 10.03
CA GLY A 39 -33.58 -26.26 11.34
C GLY A 39 -33.51 -24.74 11.32
N LEU A 40 -32.86 -24.17 12.34
CA LEU A 40 -32.64 -22.74 12.44
C LEU A 40 -31.75 -22.21 11.31
N LEU A 41 -30.78 -23.01 10.86
CA LEU A 41 -29.87 -22.64 9.79
C LEU A 41 -30.58 -22.55 8.45
N GLY A 42 -31.42 -23.54 8.10
CA GLY A 42 -32.26 -23.48 6.90
C GLY A 42 -33.19 -22.26 6.91
N LEU A 43 -33.82 -21.98 8.05
CA LEU A 43 -34.70 -20.81 8.19
C LEU A 43 -33.94 -19.47 8.13
N LEU A 44 -32.69 -19.44 8.60
CA LEU A 44 -31.80 -18.28 8.45
C LEU A 44 -31.32 -18.13 7.01
N THR A 45 -30.97 -19.22 6.33
CA THR A 45 -30.57 -19.24 4.92
C THR A 45 -31.73 -18.77 4.04
N ASP A 46 -32.94 -19.29 4.21
CA ASP A 46 -34.12 -18.84 3.46
C ASP A 46 -34.41 -17.35 3.68
N LYS A 47 -34.26 -16.88 4.93
CA LYS A 47 -34.43 -15.45 5.24
C LYS A 47 -33.33 -14.58 4.62
N LEU A 48 -32.10 -15.07 4.59
CA LEU A 48 -30.99 -14.38 3.94
C LEU A 48 -31.15 -14.38 2.42
N GLU A 49 -31.58 -15.48 1.81
CA GLU A 49 -31.85 -15.55 0.36
C GLU A 49 -32.99 -14.62 -0.06
N VAL A 50 -33.97 -14.35 0.81
CA VAL A 50 -35.01 -13.34 0.55
C VAL A 50 -34.51 -11.92 0.84
N ALA A 51 -33.71 -11.73 1.89
CA ALA A 51 -33.24 -10.40 2.29
C ALA A 51 -32.11 -9.86 1.42
N VAL A 52 -31.28 -10.72 0.84
CA VAL A 52 -30.14 -10.32 -0.01
C VAL A 52 -30.60 -9.57 -1.26
N PRO A 53 -31.56 -10.07 -2.06
CA PRO A 53 -32.07 -9.33 -3.22
C PRO A 53 -32.73 -7.99 -2.84
N ASP A 54 -33.43 -7.93 -1.70
CA ASP A 54 -34.04 -6.68 -1.21
C ASP A 54 -32.97 -5.69 -0.74
N ALA A 55 -31.87 -6.16 -0.14
CA ALA A 55 -30.73 -5.36 0.25
C ALA A 55 -29.92 -4.89 -0.96
N GLU A 56 -29.73 -5.75 -1.97
CA GLU A 56 -29.11 -5.40 -3.26
C GLU A 56 -29.97 -4.37 -3.99
N LYS A 57 -31.29 -4.54 -4.00
CA LYS A 57 -32.20 -3.55 -4.59
C LYS A 57 -32.20 -2.23 -3.82
N LEU A 58 -32.10 -2.24 -2.49
CA LEU A 58 -31.94 -1.03 -1.68
C LEU A 58 -30.58 -0.36 -1.91
N ALA A 59 -29.51 -1.14 -2.10
CA ALA A 59 -28.20 -0.64 -2.46
C ALA A 59 -28.20 -0.03 -3.87
N ASP A 60 -28.86 -0.68 -4.83
CA ASP A 60 -29.12 -0.13 -6.16
C ASP A 60 -30.02 1.11 -6.09
N GLU A 61 -31.01 1.18 -5.20
CA GLU A 61 -31.84 2.38 -4.98
C GLU A 61 -31.04 3.55 -4.36
N LEU A 62 -30.08 3.25 -3.48
CA LEU A 62 -29.12 4.23 -2.95
C LEU A 62 -28.09 4.65 -4.01
N ASP A 63 -27.69 3.74 -4.90
CA ASP A 63 -26.70 4.00 -5.94
C ASP A 63 -27.30 4.51 -7.27
N SER A 64 -28.62 4.43 -7.46
CA SER A 64 -29.33 4.83 -8.68
C SER A 64 -29.61 6.33 -8.81
N GLY A 65 -28.86 7.18 -8.09
CA GLY A 65 -28.73 8.58 -8.48
C GLY A 65 -29.76 9.55 -7.90
N ASP A 66 -30.37 9.29 -6.74
CA ASP A 66 -31.06 10.37 -6.03
C ASP A 66 -30.02 11.34 -5.45
N ASP A 67 -29.72 12.38 -6.22
CA ASP A 67 -28.85 13.50 -5.87
C ASP A 67 -29.42 14.41 -4.75
N ARG A 68 -30.53 13.98 -4.11
CA ARG A 68 -31.14 14.68 -2.98
C ARG A 68 -30.28 14.49 -1.74
N GLY A 69 -29.65 15.59 -1.31
CA GLY A 69 -28.81 15.64 -0.11
C GLY A 69 -27.32 15.70 -0.39
N LEU A 70 -26.88 15.39 -1.61
CA LEU A 70 -25.48 15.55 -2.00
C LEU A 70 -25.13 17.02 -2.21
N THR A 71 -23.98 17.41 -1.69
CA THR A 71 -23.36 18.71 -1.99
C THR A 71 -23.01 18.80 -3.48
N ALA A 72 -22.84 20.02 -3.99
CA ALA A 72 -22.45 20.22 -5.39
C ALA A 72 -21.13 19.52 -5.73
N GLU A 73 -20.19 19.43 -4.78
CA GLU A 73 -18.91 18.74 -4.98
C GLU A 73 -19.06 17.23 -5.05
N GLU A 74 -19.91 16.63 -4.22
CA GLU A 74 -20.15 15.19 -4.25
C GLU A 74 -20.84 14.77 -5.56
N LYS A 75 -21.76 15.60 -6.07
CA LYS A 75 -22.36 15.38 -7.40
C LYS A 75 -21.32 15.39 -8.51
N LYS A 76 -20.36 16.32 -8.46
CA LYS A 76 -19.25 16.37 -9.40
C LYS A 76 -18.39 15.12 -9.32
N ARG A 77 -18.01 14.68 -8.11
CA ARG A 77 -17.19 13.47 -7.89
C ARG A 77 -17.93 12.21 -8.39
N ARG A 78 -19.23 12.10 -8.11
CA ARG A 78 -20.06 10.98 -8.59
C ARG A 78 -20.16 10.94 -10.11
N TRP A 79 -20.36 12.10 -10.73
CA TRP A 79 -20.40 12.21 -12.19
C TRP A 79 -19.07 11.81 -12.83
N LEU A 80 -17.94 12.30 -12.30
CA LEU A 80 -16.61 11.89 -12.76
C LEU A 80 -16.39 10.38 -12.62
N ALA A 81 -16.70 9.83 -11.45
CA ALA A 81 -16.57 8.40 -11.19
C ALA A 81 -17.33 7.58 -12.25
N LYS A 82 -18.58 7.95 -12.54
CA LYS A 82 -19.41 7.29 -13.55
C LYS A 82 -18.83 7.38 -14.96
N GLU A 83 -18.27 8.52 -15.33
CA GLU A 83 -17.72 8.77 -16.67
C GLU A 83 -16.35 8.12 -16.91
N LEU A 84 -15.61 7.83 -15.84
CA LEU A 84 -14.31 7.17 -15.88
C LEU A 84 -14.45 5.63 -15.85
N THR A 85 -15.57 5.11 -15.36
CA THR A 85 -15.89 3.68 -15.40
C THR A 85 -16.69 3.30 -16.65
N PRO A 86 -16.51 2.09 -17.22
CA PRO A 86 -15.57 1.04 -16.82
C PRO A 86 -14.26 1.05 -17.64
N GLY A 87 -13.13 0.78 -16.98
CA GLY A 87 -11.85 0.45 -17.61
C GLY A 87 -10.72 1.42 -17.29
N ALA A 88 -9.49 1.00 -17.62
CA ALA A 88 -8.30 1.81 -17.42
C ALA A 88 -8.37 3.12 -18.22
N PHE A 89 -7.89 4.22 -17.62
CA PHE A 89 -7.87 5.53 -18.27
C PHE A 89 -6.56 6.28 -18.00
N PRO A 90 -6.05 7.04 -18.98
CA PRO A 90 -4.88 7.87 -18.78
C PRO A 90 -5.24 9.18 -18.05
N ARG A 91 -4.24 9.85 -17.45
CA ARG A 91 -4.40 11.11 -16.73
C ARG A 91 -5.05 12.21 -17.56
N ASP A 92 -4.74 12.26 -18.85
CA ASP A 92 -5.31 13.24 -19.77
C ASP A 92 -6.83 13.09 -19.91
N VAL A 93 -7.34 11.85 -19.90
CA VAL A 93 -8.79 11.57 -19.96
C VAL A 93 -9.48 12.10 -18.71
N PHE A 94 -8.83 12.07 -17.54
CA PHE A 94 -9.38 12.72 -16.34
C PHE A 94 -9.51 14.24 -16.53
N GLY A 95 -8.51 14.89 -17.13
CA GLY A 95 -8.55 16.31 -17.48
C GLY A 95 -9.67 16.64 -18.47
N GLU A 96 -9.81 15.87 -19.55
CA GLU A 96 -10.89 16.03 -20.53
C GLU A 96 -12.27 15.90 -19.88
N LYS A 97 -12.45 14.93 -18.98
CA LYS A 97 -13.72 14.76 -18.25
C LYS A 97 -13.98 15.90 -17.28
N LEU A 98 -12.95 16.46 -16.64
CA LEU A 98 -13.10 17.67 -15.83
C LEU A 98 -13.59 18.86 -16.68
N GLU A 99 -13.05 19.05 -17.88
CA GLU A 99 -13.48 20.13 -18.79
C GLU A 99 -14.90 19.91 -19.33
N ALA A 100 -15.27 18.67 -19.63
CA ALA A 100 -16.58 18.30 -20.16
C ALA A 100 -17.71 18.34 -19.12
N MET A 101 -17.37 18.60 -17.85
CA MET A 101 -18.31 18.57 -16.74
C MET A 101 -19.40 19.65 -16.88
N PRO A 102 -20.69 19.32 -16.63
CA PRO A 102 -21.79 20.27 -16.81
C PRO A 102 -21.85 21.39 -15.75
N TRP A 103 -21.08 21.26 -14.66
CA TRP A 103 -20.94 22.28 -13.62
C TRP A 103 -19.71 23.13 -13.89
N ARG A 104 -19.77 24.46 -13.68
CA ARG A 104 -18.62 25.36 -13.86
C ARG A 104 -17.39 24.83 -13.12
N GLY A 105 -16.46 24.26 -13.87
CA GLY A 105 -15.17 23.76 -13.46
C GLY A 105 -14.39 23.55 -14.74
N GLY A 106 -13.37 24.37 -14.98
CA GLY A 106 -12.41 24.08 -16.03
C GLY A 106 -11.37 23.10 -15.48
N ASP A 107 -10.55 22.55 -16.38
CA ASP A 107 -9.32 21.88 -15.99
C ASP A 107 -8.34 22.92 -15.40
N THR A 108 -8.45 23.12 -14.09
CA THR A 108 -7.50 23.89 -13.30
C THR A 108 -6.73 22.93 -12.42
N GLU A 109 -5.45 23.22 -12.18
CA GLU A 109 -4.58 22.45 -11.29
C GLU A 109 -5.25 22.19 -9.94
N HIS A 110 -5.88 23.21 -9.36
CA HIS A 110 -6.64 23.08 -8.11
C HIS A 110 -7.81 22.10 -8.19
N MET A 111 -8.56 22.07 -9.29
CA MET A 111 -9.66 21.11 -9.49
C MET A 111 -9.14 19.69 -9.67
N ARG A 112 -8.00 19.52 -10.35
CA ARG A 112 -7.32 18.22 -10.42
C ARG A 112 -6.93 17.75 -9.03
N GLU A 113 -6.12 18.49 -8.30
CA GLU A 113 -5.69 18.09 -6.95
C GLU A 113 -6.85 17.82 -5.99
N THR A 114 -7.91 18.64 -6.04
CA THR A 114 -9.04 18.54 -5.12
C THR A 114 -9.95 17.34 -5.41
N HIS A 115 -10.12 16.96 -6.67
CA HIS A 115 -11.08 15.93 -7.07
C HIS A 115 -10.44 14.59 -7.44
N PHE A 116 -9.17 14.58 -7.81
CA PHE A 116 -8.50 13.39 -8.34
C PHE A 116 -8.49 12.23 -7.34
N GLN A 117 -7.84 12.39 -6.19
CA GLN A 117 -7.74 11.31 -5.20
C GLN A 117 -9.11 10.87 -4.67
N PRO A 118 -10.06 11.77 -4.33
CA PRO A 118 -11.38 11.36 -3.88
C PRO A 118 -12.20 10.60 -4.93
N VAL A 119 -11.97 10.87 -6.22
CA VAL A 119 -12.64 10.13 -7.30
C VAL A 119 -12.00 8.76 -7.47
N LEU A 120 -10.68 8.66 -7.51
CA LEU A 120 -9.95 7.39 -7.60
C LEU A 120 -10.32 6.44 -6.46
N ASN A 121 -10.31 6.93 -5.20
CA ASN A 121 -10.71 6.17 -4.02
C ASN A 121 -12.19 5.74 -4.04
N ARG A 122 -13.04 6.41 -4.84
CA ARG A 122 -14.46 6.05 -4.93
C ARG A 122 -14.71 4.93 -5.95
N ILE A 123 -13.88 4.85 -6.98
CA ILE A 123 -13.99 3.84 -8.04
C ILE A 123 -13.06 2.65 -7.80
N ASP A 124 -12.25 2.68 -6.74
CA ASP A 124 -11.21 1.70 -6.40
C ASP A 124 -10.15 1.59 -7.50
N TYR A 125 -9.63 2.74 -7.96
CA TYR A 125 -8.57 2.82 -8.97
C TYR A 125 -7.28 3.35 -8.36
N THR A 126 -6.16 2.86 -8.86
CA THR A 126 -4.81 3.30 -8.48
C THR A 126 -3.94 3.52 -9.72
N GLU A 127 -2.82 4.19 -9.53
CA GLU A 127 -1.78 4.34 -10.55
C GLU A 127 -1.21 2.98 -10.93
N HIS A 128 -0.99 2.77 -12.23
CA HIS A 128 -0.36 1.57 -12.74
C HIS A 128 1.12 1.54 -12.33
N PRO A 129 1.65 0.40 -11.84
CA PRO A 129 2.98 0.33 -11.22
C PRO A 129 4.13 0.80 -12.14
N SER A 130 4.05 0.54 -13.45
CA SER A 130 5.07 0.97 -14.41
C SER A 130 4.71 2.21 -15.23
N ASN A 131 3.48 2.72 -15.10
CA ASN A 131 3.01 3.82 -15.94
C ASN A 131 2.21 4.80 -15.07
N PRO A 132 2.85 5.85 -14.53
CA PRO A 132 2.22 6.79 -13.61
C PRO A 132 1.08 7.59 -14.26
N ASP A 133 1.06 7.66 -15.60
CA ASP A 133 0.00 8.34 -16.33
C ASP A 133 -1.24 7.47 -16.56
N LEU A 134 -1.21 6.18 -16.19
CA LEU A 134 -2.31 5.24 -16.40
C LEU A 134 -2.95 4.85 -15.05
N PHE A 135 -4.27 4.97 -14.97
CA PHE A 135 -5.07 4.57 -13.82
C PHE A 135 -5.83 3.30 -14.15
N VAL A 136 -5.67 2.27 -13.32
CA VAL A 136 -6.30 0.97 -13.49
C VAL A 136 -7.05 0.60 -12.20
N PRO A 137 -8.07 -0.28 -12.28
CA PRO A 137 -8.68 -0.88 -11.09
C PRO A 137 -7.61 -1.45 -10.15
N GLU A 138 -7.79 -1.31 -8.84
CA GLU A 138 -6.83 -1.75 -7.83
C GLU A 138 -6.46 -3.25 -7.98
N GLU A 139 -7.44 -4.09 -8.29
CA GLU A 139 -7.24 -5.52 -8.57
C GLU A 139 -6.28 -5.73 -9.75
N GLN A 140 -6.44 -4.97 -10.84
CA GLN A 140 -5.54 -5.06 -12.00
C GLN A 140 -4.16 -4.49 -11.70
N ALA A 141 -4.07 -3.39 -10.94
CA ALA A 141 -2.78 -2.86 -10.51
C ALA A 141 -1.99 -3.88 -9.70
N ARG A 142 -2.68 -4.62 -8.82
CA ARG A 142 -2.09 -5.70 -8.02
C ARG A 142 -1.55 -6.82 -8.92
N GLU A 143 -2.35 -7.29 -9.88
CA GLU A 143 -1.88 -8.29 -10.86
C GLU A 143 -0.63 -7.82 -11.62
N TYR A 144 -0.62 -6.56 -12.10
CA TYR A 144 0.54 -6.00 -12.79
C TYR A 144 1.78 -5.85 -11.89
N ALA A 145 1.57 -5.51 -10.61
CA ALA A 145 2.66 -5.40 -9.65
C ALA A 145 3.28 -6.78 -9.38
N GLU A 146 2.45 -7.81 -9.16
CA GLU A 146 2.88 -9.19 -9.00
C GLU A 146 3.66 -9.71 -10.21
N GLU A 147 3.20 -9.43 -11.43
CA GLU A 147 3.92 -9.80 -12.67
C GLU A 147 5.31 -9.16 -12.77
N GLN A 148 5.51 -8.01 -12.14
CA GLN A 148 6.77 -7.27 -12.13
C GLN A 148 7.62 -7.55 -10.90
N GLY A 149 7.14 -8.41 -9.99
CA GLY A 149 7.79 -8.70 -8.71
C GLY A 149 7.81 -7.50 -7.76
N ILE A 150 6.91 -6.53 -7.96
CA ILE A 150 6.70 -5.41 -7.05
C ILE A 150 5.61 -5.85 -6.07
N ASP A 151 5.89 -5.75 -4.77
CA ASP A 151 4.87 -6.02 -3.76
C ASP A 151 3.78 -4.93 -3.85
N PRO A 152 2.52 -5.28 -4.18
CA PRO A 152 1.43 -4.32 -4.32
C PRO A 152 1.13 -3.57 -3.03
N ASP A 153 1.39 -4.19 -1.88
CA ASP A 153 1.11 -3.66 -0.57
C ASP A 153 2.32 -2.91 0.02
N ALA A 154 3.45 -2.86 -0.70
CA ALA A 154 4.60 -2.06 -0.31
C ALA A 154 4.27 -0.56 -0.29
N PRO A 155 4.94 0.22 0.58
CA PRO A 155 4.71 1.66 0.63
C PRO A 155 5.07 2.35 -0.68
N ALA A 156 4.41 3.48 -0.96
CA ALA A 156 4.53 4.17 -2.25
C ALA A 156 5.98 4.53 -2.64
N PHE A 157 6.84 4.81 -1.65
CA PHE A 157 8.26 5.12 -1.88
C PHE A 157 9.09 3.93 -2.37
N GLU A 158 8.62 2.69 -2.21
CA GLU A 158 9.23 1.48 -2.76
C GLU A 158 8.64 1.10 -4.12
N ARG A 159 7.40 1.50 -4.39
CA ARG A 159 6.69 1.18 -5.64
C ARG A 159 6.93 2.18 -6.77
N LYS A 160 7.20 3.47 -6.46
CA LYS A 160 7.30 4.56 -7.45
C LYS A 160 8.70 5.15 -7.50
N PRO A 161 9.15 5.64 -8.67
CA PRO A 161 10.40 6.40 -8.76
C PRO A 161 10.28 7.73 -7.98
N TYR A 162 11.42 8.24 -7.51
CA TYR A 162 11.47 9.41 -6.63
C TYR A 162 10.72 10.64 -7.16
N ASP A 163 10.77 10.90 -8.47
CA ASP A 163 10.18 12.07 -9.10
C ASP A 163 8.65 12.07 -9.05
N ASP A 164 8.03 10.88 -9.03
CA ASP A 164 6.58 10.69 -8.99
C ASP A 164 6.03 10.67 -7.55
N LEU A 165 6.91 10.63 -6.54
CA LEU A 165 6.48 10.71 -5.15
C LEU A 165 6.00 12.11 -4.78
N THR A 166 4.85 12.17 -4.12
CA THR A 166 4.39 13.36 -3.41
C THR A 166 5.34 13.70 -2.26
N ASP A 167 5.27 14.95 -1.81
CA ASP A 167 6.06 15.40 -0.67
C ASP A 167 5.75 14.65 0.63
N ASP A 168 4.51 14.19 0.80
CA ASP A 168 4.09 13.44 1.97
C ASP A 168 4.55 11.98 1.87
N GLU A 169 4.49 11.34 0.70
CA GLU A 169 5.07 10.01 0.47
C GLU A 169 6.60 10.00 0.67
N ARG A 170 7.31 11.04 0.20
CA ARG A 170 8.75 11.21 0.46
C ARG A 170 9.04 11.37 1.96
N ALA A 171 8.21 12.15 2.66
CA ALA A 171 8.36 12.31 4.11
C ALA A 171 8.05 11.00 4.86
N HIS A 172 7.10 10.21 4.38
CA HIS A 172 6.77 8.88 4.89
C HIS A 172 7.94 7.90 4.73
N GLY A 173 8.49 7.77 3.51
CA GLY A 173 9.67 6.94 3.26
C GLY A 173 10.87 7.33 4.14
N LEU A 174 11.05 8.63 4.39
CA LEU A 174 12.06 9.10 5.34
C LEU A 174 11.81 8.64 6.78
N ARG A 175 10.55 8.58 7.22
CA ARG A 175 10.17 8.10 8.56
C ARG A 175 10.41 6.60 8.68
N VAL A 176 10.01 5.82 7.67
CA VAL A 176 10.20 4.36 7.61
C VAL A 176 11.69 4.02 7.65
N GLU A 177 12.51 4.63 6.80
CA GLU A 177 13.97 4.44 6.81
C GLU A 177 14.60 4.77 8.16
N LEU A 178 14.17 5.86 8.78
CA LEU A 178 14.70 6.26 10.07
C LEU A 178 14.26 5.32 11.20
N ALA A 179 13.03 4.80 11.15
CA ALA A 179 12.50 3.79 12.06
C ALA A 179 13.24 2.46 11.92
N CYS A 180 13.43 1.95 10.70
CA CYS A 180 14.26 0.78 10.39
C CYS A 180 15.65 0.91 10.99
N ARG A 181 16.29 2.06 10.80
CA ARG A 181 17.65 2.34 11.32
C ARG A 181 17.67 2.52 12.84
N ALA A 182 16.59 2.98 13.46
CA ALA A 182 16.44 3.08 14.90
C ALA A 182 16.26 1.70 15.54
N ALA A 183 15.45 0.83 14.92
CA ALA A 183 15.21 -0.53 15.37
C ALA A 183 16.45 -1.41 15.33
N ARG A 184 17.33 -1.26 14.32
CA ARG A 184 18.63 -1.96 14.26
C ARG A 184 19.65 -1.53 15.35
N ARG A 185 19.27 -0.65 16.27
CA ARG A 185 20.09 -0.21 17.41
C ARG A 185 19.26 -0.27 18.69
N ASP A 186 19.17 0.84 19.42
CA ASP A 186 18.53 0.93 20.74
C ASP A 186 17.22 1.74 20.66
N GLY A 187 16.51 1.67 19.54
CA GLY A 187 15.24 2.38 19.34
C GLY A 187 15.35 3.89 19.09
N LYS A 188 16.56 4.48 19.06
CA LYS A 188 16.75 5.92 18.77
C LYS A 188 17.77 6.16 17.68
N ARG A 189 17.45 7.03 16.72
CA ARG A 189 18.35 7.38 15.62
C ARG A 189 18.24 8.84 15.22
N ALA A 190 19.34 9.39 14.71
CA ALA A 190 19.41 10.76 14.23
C ALA A 190 20.21 10.86 12.93
N LEU A 191 19.58 11.28 11.82
CA LEU A 191 20.20 11.45 10.51
C LEU A 191 20.38 12.92 10.13
N ARG A 192 21.49 13.23 9.47
CA ARG A 192 21.77 14.56 8.91
C ARG A 192 21.12 14.68 7.54
N ALA A 193 20.76 15.91 7.15
CA ALA A 193 20.19 16.19 5.83
C ALA A 193 21.05 15.64 4.67
N ASP A 194 22.38 15.79 4.73
CA ASP A 194 23.28 15.29 3.68
C ASP A 194 23.33 13.76 3.61
N THR A 195 23.25 13.09 4.76
CA THR A 195 23.19 11.63 4.85
C THR A 195 21.89 11.10 4.27
N VAL A 196 20.76 11.70 4.65
CA VAL A 196 19.45 11.32 4.08
C VAL A 196 19.45 11.52 2.58
N ARG A 197 19.91 12.68 2.12
CA ARG A 197 19.97 12.99 0.70
C ARG A 197 20.80 11.95 -0.06
N GLY A 198 21.97 11.58 0.43
CA GLY A 198 22.87 10.66 -0.27
C GLY A 198 22.47 9.19 -0.16
N GLU A 199 21.98 8.75 1.00
CA GLU A 199 21.73 7.33 1.28
C GLU A 199 20.27 6.89 1.09
N VAL A 200 19.31 7.81 1.15
CA VAL A 200 17.87 7.49 1.05
C VAL A 200 17.28 7.91 -0.29
N PHE A 201 17.79 8.99 -0.88
CA PHE A 201 17.24 9.57 -2.11
C PHE A 201 18.27 9.74 -3.23
N ASP A 202 19.39 9.02 -3.16
CA ASP A 202 20.46 8.99 -4.19
C ASP A 202 20.96 10.36 -4.67
N GLY A 203 20.94 11.36 -3.79
CA GLY A 203 21.38 12.72 -4.08
C GLY A 203 20.33 13.62 -4.75
N THR A 204 19.16 13.08 -5.10
CA THR A 204 18.12 13.71 -5.94
C THR A 204 17.54 15.00 -5.36
N PRO A 205 17.05 15.05 -4.10
CA PRO A 205 16.55 16.29 -3.52
C PRO A 205 17.65 17.34 -3.35
N GLY A 206 17.38 18.57 -3.80
CA GLY A 206 18.20 19.73 -3.45
C GLY A 206 18.19 20.01 -1.95
N THR A 207 19.27 20.63 -1.42
CA THR A 207 19.47 20.87 0.03
C THR A 207 18.29 21.59 0.70
N ARG A 208 17.65 22.54 0.00
CA ARG A 208 16.47 23.25 0.52
C ARG A 208 15.28 22.31 0.66
N LYS A 209 14.96 21.57 -0.39
CA LYS A 209 13.86 20.60 -0.40
C LYS A 209 14.03 19.53 0.69
N MET A 210 15.26 19.07 0.90
CA MET A 210 15.57 18.13 1.98
C MET A 210 15.24 18.70 3.36
N LYS A 211 15.56 19.98 3.61
CA LYS A 211 15.19 20.63 4.90
C LYS A 211 13.68 20.69 5.09
N ASP A 212 12.94 21.00 4.04
CA ASP A 212 11.46 21.06 4.07
C ASP A 212 10.85 19.67 4.30
N LEU A 213 11.39 18.63 3.65
CA LEU A 213 10.99 17.23 3.87
C LEU A 213 11.28 16.78 5.31
N MET A 214 12.42 17.15 5.89
CA MET A 214 12.71 16.84 7.30
C MET A 214 11.75 17.54 8.26
N ASP A 215 11.36 18.79 7.99
CA ASP A 215 10.36 19.50 8.80
C ASP A 215 9.00 18.82 8.71
N ARG A 216 8.62 18.39 7.52
CA ARG A 216 7.37 17.65 7.29
C ARG A 216 7.39 16.28 7.99
N ALA A 217 8.50 15.54 7.90
CA ALA A 217 8.67 14.28 8.60
C ALA A 217 8.54 14.44 10.11
N ALA A 218 9.17 15.46 10.69
CA ALA A 218 9.11 15.78 12.13
C ALA A 218 7.77 16.31 12.66
N LYS A 219 6.76 16.46 11.80
CA LYS A 219 5.38 16.74 12.28
C LYS A 219 4.71 15.48 12.86
N ALA A 220 5.20 14.29 12.54
CA ALA A 220 4.68 13.05 13.09
C ALA A 220 5.20 12.80 14.51
N GLU A 221 4.40 12.12 15.32
CA GLU A 221 4.76 11.76 16.69
C GLU A 221 5.95 10.80 16.71
N GLY A 222 6.89 11.01 17.64
CA GLY A 222 8.14 10.26 17.72
C GLY A 222 9.26 10.79 16.81
N TYR A 223 9.00 11.83 16.00
CA TYR A 223 10.01 12.47 15.15
C TYR A 223 10.26 13.92 15.57
N GLU A 224 11.54 14.32 15.63
CA GLU A 224 11.93 15.72 15.94
C GLU A 224 13.05 16.20 15.03
N THR A 225 13.08 17.50 14.72
CA THR A 225 14.27 18.11 14.11
C THR A 225 15.12 18.80 15.17
N ASP A 226 16.44 18.65 15.07
CA ASP A 226 17.40 19.39 15.88
C ASP A 226 18.54 19.96 15.03
N ALA A 227 19.32 20.85 15.64
CA ALA A 227 20.54 21.38 15.06
C ALA A 227 21.72 21.06 15.98
N LYS A 228 22.68 20.27 15.48
CA LYS A 228 23.93 19.97 16.18
C LYS A 228 25.13 20.28 15.29
N GLY A 229 25.98 21.21 15.72
CA GLY A 229 27.14 21.65 14.96
C GLY A 229 26.77 22.41 13.67
N GLY A 230 25.65 23.14 13.68
CA GLY A 230 25.18 23.93 12.52
C GLY A 230 24.46 23.12 11.43
N ALA A 231 24.44 21.79 11.53
CA ALA A 231 23.72 20.93 10.59
C ALA A 231 22.37 20.49 11.18
N LYS A 232 21.32 20.58 10.35
CA LYS A 232 19.97 20.10 10.68
C LYS A 232 19.94 18.56 10.64
N ARG A 233 19.28 17.97 11.63
CA ARG A 233 19.11 16.52 11.76
C ARG A 233 17.66 16.19 12.05
N LEU A 234 17.23 15.02 11.59
CA LEU A 234 15.95 14.42 11.91
C LEU A 234 16.23 13.28 12.87
N ARG A 235 15.51 13.25 13.99
CA ARG A 235 15.60 12.22 15.01
C ARG A 235 14.31 11.44 15.07
N CYS A 236 14.43 10.17 15.43
CA CYS A 236 13.34 9.26 15.71
C CYS A 236 13.58 8.62 17.06
N ASP A 237 12.53 8.59 17.88
CA ASP A 237 12.42 7.82 19.10
C ASP A 237 11.30 6.79 18.89
N LEU A 238 11.69 5.53 18.65
CA LEU A 238 10.78 4.48 18.22
C LEU A 238 9.66 4.22 19.24
N GLU A 239 9.96 4.34 20.55
CA GLU A 239 8.98 4.18 21.63
C GLU A 239 7.87 5.23 21.59
N ALA A 240 8.14 6.38 20.96
CA ALA A 240 7.20 7.49 20.83
C ALA A 240 6.54 7.54 19.44
N VAL A 241 6.86 6.61 18.52
CA VAL A 241 6.20 6.55 17.21
C VAL A 241 4.81 5.94 17.37
N ALA A 242 3.78 6.76 17.17
CA ALA A 242 2.38 6.34 17.22
C ALA A 242 1.81 5.92 15.86
N ASP A 243 2.55 6.18 14.78
CA ASP A 243 2.14 5.91 13.41
C ASP A 243 2.31 4.42 13.10
N GLY A 244 1.19 3.69 13.13
CA GLY A 244 1.16 2.24 12.91
C GLY A 244 1.58 1.83 11.50
N ASP A 245 1.30 2.66 10.50
CA ASP A 245 1.66 2.39 9.11
C ASP A 245 3.18 2.47 8.94
N VAL A 246 3.81 3.49 9.54
CA VAL A 246 5.28 3.62 9.55
C VAL A 246 5.96 2.43 10.23
N LEU A 247 5.39 1.93 11.33
CA LEU A 247 5.92 0.76 12.04
C LEU A 247 5.74 -0.52 11.22
N ALA A 248 4.58 -0.73 10.61
CA ALA A 248 4.31 -1.87 9.75
C ALA A 248 5.23 -1.89 8.53
N ASP A 249 5.37 -0.76 7.83
CA ASP A 249 6.25 -0.59 6.67
C ASP A 249 7.73 -0.75 7.04
N ALA A 250 8.11 -0.41 8.28
CA ALA A 250 9.45 -0.65 8.80
C ALA A 250 9.71 -2.12 9.18
N GLY A 251 8.71 -3.01 9.06
CA GLY A 251 8.77 -4.40 9.50
C GLY A 251 8.73 -4.56 11.03
N LEU A 252 8.24 -3.56 11.75
CA LEU A 252 8.19 -3.49 13.21
C LEU A 252 6.76 -3.67 13.69
N THR A 253 6.25 -4.89 13.56
CA THR A 253 4.94 -5.24 14.16
C THR A 253 5.10 -5.47 15.65
N ALA A 254 4.02 -5.32 16.43
CA ALA A 254 4.05 -5.39 17.90
C ALA A 254 4.61 -6.71 18.49
N ASP A 255 4.78 -7.75 17.68
CA ASP A 255 5.35 -9.05 18.07
C ASP A 255 6.84 -9.22 17.70
N THR A 256 7.46 -8.22 17.06
CA THR A 256 8.88 -8.27 16.68
C THR A 256 9.74 -7.80 17.85
N ASP A 257 10.26 -8.75 18.63
CA ASP A 257 11.24 -8.49 19.69
C ASP A 257 12.47 -7.80 19.06
N PRO A 258 12.84 -6.57 19.47
CA PRO A 258 13.95 -5.82 18.87
C PRO A 258 15.34 -6.49 19.01
N GLY A 259 15.41 -7.68 19.64
CA GLY A 259 16.61 -8.50 19.76
C GLY A 259 16.85 -9.54 18.67
N GLU A 260 15.91 -9.77 17.74
CA GLU A 260 16.00 -10.90 16.78
C GLU A 260 16.24 -10.48 15.31
N ALA A 261 16.96 -9.37 15.09
CA ALA A 261 17.53 -9.07 13.79
C ALA A 261 18.81 -9.91 13.58
N GLY A 262 18.70 -10.94 12.76
CA GLY A 262 19.69 -12.00 12.56
C GLY A 262 21.13 -11.54 12.34
N GLU A 263 22.04 -12.33 12.91
CA GLU A 263 23.45 -12.39 12.56
C GLU A 263 23.61 -12.65 11.06
N ALA A 264 23.95 -11.61 10.29
CA ALA A 264 24.52 -11.78 8.97
C ALA A 264 25.65 -10.76 8.74
N ASP A 265 26.83 -11.35 8.57
CA ASP A 265 28.03 -10.84 7.91
C ASP A 265 28.95 -9.91 8.72
N ALA A 266 29.82 -10.57 9.49
CA ALA A 266 31.07 -10.02 9.98
C ALA A 266 32.01 -9.74 8.80
N THR A 267 32.07 -8.50 8.34
CA THR A 267 33.22 -8.01 7.56
C THR A 267 34.34 -7.56 8.52
N PRO A 268 35.61 -7.93 8.24
CA PRO A 268 36.70 -7.73 9.19
C PRO A 268 37.16 -6.28 9.23
N GLY A 269 37.50 -5.82 10.44
CA GLY A 269 38.03 -4.49 10.68
C GLY A 269 39.32 -4.22 9.91
N VAL A 270 39.33 -3.09 9.18
CA VAL A 270 40.56 -2.50 8.65
C VAL A 270 40.94 -1.35 9.55
N GLU A 271 42.05 -1.54 10.26
CA GLU A 271 42.69 -0.53 11.09
C GLU A 271 43.17 0.66 10.27
N ALA A 272 43.01 1.85 10.86
CA ALA A 272 43.56 3.09 10.35
C ALA A 272 45.09 3.04 10.32
N GLY A 273 45.67 3.19 9.13
CA GLY A 273 47.10 3.34 8.89
C GLY A 273 47.36 4.41 7.83
N GLU A 274 48.24 5.34 8.17
CA GLU A 274 48.54 6.60 7.49
C GLU A 274 49.14 6.48 6.08
N THR A 275 48.88 7.51 5.26
CA THR A 275 49.69 8.05 4.15
C THR A 275 50.02 7.17 2.94
N ARG A 276 49.40 7.47 1.78
CA ARG A 276 50.12 7.77 0.52
C ARG A 276 49.17 8.37 -0.53
N GLU A 277 49.50 9.53 -1.07
CA GLU A 277 48.92 10.07 -2.30
C GLU A 277 49.15 9.07 -3.44
N ASN A 278 48.07 8.68 -4.13
CA ASN A 278 48.13 8.04 -5.45
C ASN A 278 47.02 8.64 -6.31
N ASP A 279 47.45 9.38 -7.33
CA ASP A 279 46.62 9.90 -8.43
C ASP A 279 45.87 8.77 -9.15
N PRO A 280 44.55 8.90 -9.40
CA PRO A 280 43.77 7.88 -10.11
C PRO A 280 43.78 7.98 -11.64
N GLU A 281 44.51 8.92 -12.26
CA GLU A 281 44.37 9.18 -13.70
C GLU A 281 45.20 8.31 -14.65
N THR A 282 46.14 7.49 -14.15
CA THR A 282 47.05 6.73 -15.02
C THR A 282 46.52 5.34 -15.43
N GLY A 283 45.60 4.75 -14.66
CA GLY A 283 45.13 3.38 -14.89
C GLY A 283 44.21 3.23 -16.10
N ALA A 284 43.30 4.19 -16.32
CA ALA A 284 42.31 4.10 -17.41
C ALA A 284 42.94 4.26 -18.80
N LYS A 285 44.05 5.00 -18.90
CA LYS A 285 44.73 5.25 -20.18
C LYS A 285 45.52 4.03 -20.66
N GLU A 286 46.18 3.32 -19.75
CA GLU A 286 46.93 2.10 -20.08
C GLU A 286 46.00 0.93 -20.45
N GLU A 287 44.79 0.89 -19.89
CA GLU A 287 43.78 -0.10 -20.25
C GLU A 287 43.18 0.16 -21.64
N MET A 288 42.93 1.42 -21.99
CA MET A 288 42.41 1.79 -23.31
C MET A 288 43.44 1.59 -24.44
N ASP A 289 44.73 1.87 -24.20
CA ASP A 289 45.80 1.58 -25.17
C ASP A 289 45.96 0.07 -25.41
N ARG A 290 45.74 -0.76 -24.38
CA ARG A 290 45.79 -2.23 -24.50
C ARG A 290 44.62 -2.78 -25.34
N LEU A 291 43.44 -2.17 -25.23
CA LEU A 291 42.25 -2.52 -26.03
C LEU A 291 42.41 -2.13 -27.51
N MET A 292 43.02 -0.98 -27.79
CA MET A 292 43.27 -0.54 -29.17
C MET A 292 44.36 -1.36 -29.87
N ALA A 293 45.35 -1.86 -29.13
CA ALA A 293 46.40 -2.73 -29.66
C ALA A 293 45.92 -4.17 -29.98
N ALA A 294 44.81 -4.62 -29.39
CA ALA A 294 44.29 -5.98 -29.56
C ALA A 294 43.33 -6.13 -30.76
N THR A 295 43.03 -5.06 -31.50
CA THR A 295 42.13 -5.12 -32.65
C THR A 295 42.93 -5.42 -33.93
N PRO A 296 42.79 -6.60 -34.56
CA PRO A 296 43.51 -6.91 -35.79
C PRO A 296 42.93 -6.08 -36.94
N ALA A 297 43.75 -5.25 -37.57
CA ALA A 297 43.40 -4.60 -38.82
C ALA A 297 43.16 -5.66 -39.90
N MET A 298 41.93 -5.77 -40.39
CA MET A 298 41.62 -6.51 -41.61
C MET A 298 42.23 -5.76 -42.80
N SER A 299 43.49 -6.05 -43.09
CA SER A 299 44.13 -5.69 -44.35
C SER A 299 43.50 -6.47 -45.49
N ASP A 300 42.64 -5.77 -46.22
CA ASP A 300 42.71 -5.59 -47.66
C ASP A 300 43.11 -6.83 -48.48
N ARG A 301 42.09 -7.51 -49.01
CA ARG A 301 42.22 -8.55 -50.03
C ARG A 301 41.18 -8.25 -51.10
N GLY A 302 41.65 -7.75 -52.23
CA GLY A 302 40.81 -7.36 -53.35
C GLY A 302 41.62 -6.95 -54.56
N ASP A 303 42.43 -7.89 -55.04
CA ASP A 303 43.09 -7.89 -56.35
C ASP A 303 42.14 -7.44 -57.48
N GLY A 304 42.70 -6.69 -58.43
CA GLY A 304 42.05 -6.39 -59.70
C GLY A 304 42.25 -7.49 -60.73
N GLU A 305 41.27 -7.64 -61.62
CA GLU A 305 41.38 -7.80 -63.09
C GLU A 305 39.98 -7.74 -63.72
#